data_AF-A0A935SXJ0-F1
#
_entry.id   AF-A0A935SXJ0-F1
#
_cell.length_a   1.000
_cell.length_b   1.000
_cell.length_c   1.000
_cell.angle_alpha   90.00
_cell.angle_beta   90.00
_cell.angle_gamma   90.00
#
_symmetry.space_group_name_H-M   'P 1'
#
loop_
_entity.id
_entity.type
_entity.pdbx_description
1 polymer ?
#
loop_
_entity_poly.entity_id
_entity_poly.type
_entity_poly.pdbx_seq_one_letter_code
_entity_poly.pdbx_strand_id
1 'polypeptide(L)'
;MAGKASTAEQVSQLLQKGLEFYGAGDVARAFLTWREVLDLDPGNAEALDYMRDADRRTRPRSSEESRRPLLDDARRMLHDGNPEEALELLTSAPGNRTLETEAMIELLRAHLFGHYRDALGDLSGVPRVASVSAANLQSRNLPPSAGFLLSMIDGMTPLSDLISVSGMDRFEALRSVFRMREAGILELAA
;
A
#
# COMPACT_ATOMS: atom_id res chain seq x y z
N MET A 1 -19.79 -55.39 -6.33
CA MET A 1 -19.05 -54.69 -5.26
C MET A 1 -17.91 -53.94 -5.92
N ALA A 2 -17.98 -52.61 -6.01
CA ALA A 2 -16.93 -51.81 -6.64
C ALA A 2 -15.71 -51.78 -5.71
N GLY A 3 -14.59 -52.36 -6.17
CA GLY A 3 -13.33 -52.34 -5.43
C GLY A 3 -12.87 -50.89 -5.25
N LYS A 4 -12.59 -50.49 -4.01
CA LYS A 4 -11.92 -49.22 -3.74
C LYS A 4 -10.57 -49.27 -4.44
N ALA A 5 -10.33 -48.35 -5.38
CA ALA A 5 -9.03 -48.15 -5.99
C ALA A 5 -7.96 -48.03 -4.89
N SER A 6 -6.80 -48.65 -5.11
CA SER A 6 -5.69 -48.55 -4.17
C SER A 6 -5.25 -47.09 -4.06
N THR A 7 -4.71 -46.71 -2.91
CA THR A 7 -4.16 -45.35 -2.70
C THR A 7 -3.14 -44.98 -3.78
N ALA A 8 -2.37 -45.95 -4.27
CA ALA A 8 -1.41 -45.76 -5.37
C ALA A 8 -2.06 -45.42 -6.73
N GLU A 9 -3.20 -46.05 -7.05
CA GLU A 9 -3.98 -45.72 -8.25
C GLU A 9 -4.63 -44.34 -8.14
N GLN A 10 -5.11 -43.97 -6.95
CA GLN A 10 -5.67 -42.64 -6.69
C GLN A 10 -4.60 -41.54 -6.83
N VAL A 11 -3.40 -41.76 -6.26
CA VAL A 11 -2.25 -40.86 -6.41
C VAL A 11 -1.90 -40.68 -7.89
N SER A 12 -1.78 -41.77 -8.65
CA SER A 12 -1.47 -41.71 -10.09
C SER A 12 -2.50 -40.93 -10.90
N GLN A 13 -3.80 -41.13 -10.61
CA GLN A 13 -4.88 -40.41 -11.29
C GLN A 13 -4.87 -38.90 -10.98
N LEU A 14 -4.61 -38.53 -9.72
CA LEU A 14 -4.53 -37.14 -9.31
C LEU A 14 -3.30 -36.44 -9.92
N LEU A 15 -2.14 -37.12 -9.97
CA LEU A 15 -0.95 -36.60 -10.63
C LEU A 15 -1.20 -36.30 -12.12
N GLN A 16 -1.79 -37.25 -12.84
CA GLN A 16 -2.14 -37.11 -14.25
C GLN A 16 -3.13 -35.96 -14.47
N LYS A 17 -4.19 -35.88 -13.65
CA LYS A 17 -5.19 -34.81 -13.73
C LYS A 17 -4.59 -33.43 -13.46
N GLY A 18 -3.66 -33.33 -12.52
CA GLY A 18 -2.94 -32.08 -12.26
C GLY A 18 -2.08 -31.66 -13.45
N LEU A 19 -1.42 -32.62 -14.12
CA LEU A 19 -0.67 -32.36 -15.37
C LEU A 19 -1.58 -31.91 -16.53
N GLU A 20 -2.78 -32.46 -16.64
CA GLU A 20 -3.77 -32.02 -17.64
C GLU A 20 -4.19 -30.56 -17.41
N PHE A 21 -4.51 -30.17 -16.17
CA PHE A 21 -4.80 -28.78 -15.84
C PHE A 21 -3.61 -27.86 -16.10
N TYR A 22 -2.40 -28.33 -15.76
CA TYR A 22 -1.17 -27.57 -15.98
C TYR A 22 -0.88 -27.36 -17.47
N GLY A 23 -1.07 -28.39 -18.30
CA GLY A 23 -0.94 -28.32 -19.75
C GLY A 23 -2.00 -27.41 -20.40
N ALA A 24 -3.20 -27.34 -19.81
CA ALA A 24 -4.25 -26.42 -20.23
C ALA A 24 -4.03 -24.96 -19.76
N GLY A 25 -2.96 -24.70 -19.01
CA GLY A 25 -2.64 -23.37 -18.46
C GLY A 25 -3.41 -23.01 -17.18
N ASP A 26 -4.25 -23.91 -16.67
CA ASP A 26 -4.95 -23.72 -15.40
C ASP A 26 -4.07 -24.17 -14.22
N VAL A 27 -3.06 -23.35 -13.94
CA VAL A 27 -2.05 -23.67 -12.93
C VAL A 27 -2.65 -23.71 -11.51
N ALA A 28 -3.72 -22.96 -11.24
CA ALA A 28 -4.40 -22.96 -9.95
C ALA A 28 -5.09 -24.31 -9.67
N ARG A 29 -5.84 -24.85 -10.64
CA ARG A 29 -6.46 -26.18 -10.51
C ARG A 29 -5.42 -27.29 -10.46
N ALA A 30 -4.33 -27.18 -11.23
CA ALA A 30 -3.22 -28.12 -11.16
C ALA A 30 -2.63 -28.20 -9.75
N PHE A 31 -2.35 -27.05 -9.13
CA PHE A 31 -1.78 -26.96 -7.79
C PHE A 31 -2.69 -27.57 -6.71
N LEU A 32 -4.00 -27.29 -6.77
CA LEU A 32 -4.97 -27.89 -5.85
C LEU A 32 -5.02 -29.41 -5.99
N THR A 33 -4.95 -29.92 -7.23
CA THR A 33 -5.00 -31.37 -7.51
C THR A 33 -3.76 -32.09 -6.96
N TRP A 34 -2.57 -31.50 -7.06
CA TRP A 34 -1.36 -32.09 -6.47
C TRP A 34 -1.31 -31.97 -4.94
N ARG A 35 -1.96 -30.97 -4.34
CA ARG A 35 -2.13 -30.92 -2.88
C ARG A 35 -2.93 -32.12 -2.37
N GLU A 36 -3.97 -32.54 -3.10
CA GLU A 36 -4.73 -33.75 -2.76
C GLU A 36 -3.86 -35.02 -2.81
N VAL A 37 -2.83 -35.05 -3.66
CA VAL A 37 -1.83 -36.14 -3.65
C VAL A 37 -1.05 -36.14 -2.35
N LEU A 38 -0.62 -34.98 -1.85
CA LEU A 38 0.13 -34.86 -0.59
C LEU A 38 -0.73 -35.18 0.65
N ASP A 39 -2.05 -35.00 0.58
CA ASP A 39 -2.96 -35.45 1.63
C ASP A 39 -3.01 -36.99 1.74
N LEU A 40 -2.75 -37.71 0.63
CA LEU A 40 -2.72 -39.17 0.56
C LEU A 40 -1.31 -39.76 0.76
N ASP A 41 -0.29 -39.08 0.23
CA ASP A 41 1.13 -39.43 0.30
C ASP A 41 1.95 -38.14 0.55
N PRO A 42 2.15 -37.76 1.82
CA PRO A 42 2.87 -36.53 2.17
C PRO A 42 4.32 -36.45 1.66
N GLY A 43 4.91 -37.59 1.31
CA GLY A 43 6.29 -37.71 0.82
C GLY A 43 6.40 -37.82 -0.70
N ASN A 44 5.31 -37.65 -1.44
CA ASN A 44 5.30 -37.85 -2.89
C ASN A 44 6.19 -36.83 -3.60
N ALA A 45 7.36 -37.27 -4.07
CA ALA A 45 8.35 -36.41 -4.70
C ALA A 45 7.82 -35.74 -5.98
N GLU A 46 6.99 -36.43 -6.76
CA GLU A 46 6.44 -35.91 -8.02
C GLU A 46 5.46 -34.77 -7.76
N ALA A 47 4.52 -34.94 -6.82
CA ALA A 47 3.59 -33.88 -6.45
C ALA A 47 4.32 -32.65 -5.90
N LEU A 48 5.35 -32.84 -5.05
CA LEU A 48 6.17 -31.76 -4.53
C LEU A 48 6.90 -31.00 -5.65
N ASP A 49 7.53 -31.72 -6.59
CA ASP A 49 8.25 -31.10 -7.72
C ASP A 49 7.29 -30.36 -8.66
N TYR A 50 6.15 -30.95 -9.00
CA TYR A 50 5.13 -30.31 -9.83
C TYR A 50 4.55 -29.06 -9.17
N MET A 51 4.27 -29.10 -7.86
CA MET A 51 3.83 -27.93 -7.12
C MET A 51 4.92 -26.85 -7.08
N ARG A 52 6.20 -27.21 -6.96
CA ARG A 52 7.32 -26.25 -7.01
C ARG A 52 7.47 -25.59 -8.38
N ASP A 53 7.21 -26.33 -9.45
CA ASP A 53 7.25 -25.82 -10.83
C ASP A 53 6.04 -24.93 -11.13
N ALA A 54 4.84 -25.34 -10.71
CA ALA A 54 3.65 -24.50 -10.80
C ALA A 54 3.77 -23.23 -9.97
N ASP A 55 4.24 -23.32 -8.72
CA ASP A 55 4.46 -22.15 -7.86
C ASP A 55 5.45 -21.17 -8.49
N ARG A 56 6.50 -21.65 -9.18
CA ARG A 56 7.42 -20.76 -9.94
C ARG A 56 6.76 -20.05 -11.13
N ARG A 57 5.66 -20.59 -11.64
CA ARG A 57 4.94 -20.07 -12.82
C ARG A 57 3.75 -19.18 -12.42
N THR A 58 3.15 -19.43 -11.25
CA THR A 58 2.08 -18.60 -10.65
C THR A 58 2.58 -17.55 -9.69
N ARG A 59 3.72 -17.75 -9.00
CA ARG A 59 4.41 -16.64 -8.35
C ARG A 59 4.78 -15.66 -9.44
N PRO A 60 4.27 -14.42 -9.38
CA PRO A 60 4.72 -13.42 -10.30
C PRO A 60 6.19 -13.17 -9.99
N ARG A 61 7.09 -13.62 -10.88
CA ARG A 61 8.46 -13.08 -10.97
C ARG A 61 8.41 -11.55 -11.06
N SER A 62 7.34 -11.00 -11.64
CA SER A 62 7.03 -9.57 -11.66
C SER A 62 6.82 -8.95 -10.28
N SER A 63 6.55 -9.70 -9.21
CA SER A 63 6.32 -9.06 -7.91
C SER A 63 7.62 -8.57 -7.27
N GLU A 64 8.75 -9.29 -7.37
CA GLU A 64 10.05 -8.78 -6.90
C GLU A 64 10.73 -7.86 -7.93
N GLU A 65 10.61 -8.18 -9.22
CA GLU A 65 11.17 -7.37 -10.31
C GLU A 65 10.42 -6.06 -10.57
N SER A 66 9.13 -5.96 -10.22
CA SER A 66 8.39 -4.68 -10.25
C SER A 66 8.48 -3.89 -8.93
N ARG A 67 9.00 -4.49 -7.84
CA ARG A 67 9.24 -3.80 -6.55
C ARG A 67 10.57 -3.03 -6.53
N ARG A 68 11.62 -3.59 -7.13
CA ARG A 68 12.92 -2.90 -7.30
C ARG A 68 12.82 -1.56 -8.07
N PRO A 69 12.11 -1.48 -9.21
CA PRO A 69 11.96 -0.20 -9.91
C PRO A 69 11.22 0.84 -9.07
N LEU A 70 10.26 0.47 -8.21
CA LEU A 70 9.60 1.44 -7.32
C LEU A 70 10.56 2.10 -6.33
N LEU A 71 11.46 1.32 -5.74
CA LEU A 71 12.47 1.86 -4.83
C LEU A 71 13.53 2.69 -5.57
N ASP A 72 13.95 2.25 -6.75
CA ASP A 72 14.90 2.99 -7.58
C ASP A 72 14.29 4.33 -8.06
N ASP A 73 13.02 4.34 -8.45
CA ASP A 73 12.29 5.54 -8.86
C ASP A 73 12.08 6.49 -7.67
N ALA A 74 11.71 5.97 -6.50
CA ALA A 74 11.65 6.78 -5.28
C ALA A 74 13.02 7.40 -4.94
N ARG A 75 14.12 6.65 -5.06
CA ARG A 75 15.48 7.17 -4.84
C ARG A 75 15.84 8.27 -5.84
N ARG A 76 15.42 8.15 -7.11
CA ARG A 76 15.60 9.22 -8.12
C ARG A 76 14.83 10.48 -7.75
N MET A 77 13.55 10.34 -7.38
CA MET A 77 12.74 11.47 -6.93
C MET A 77 13.38 12.20 -5.74
N LEU A 78 14.01 11.47 -4.82
CA LEU A 78 14.74 12.09 -3.70
C LEU A 78 16.00 12.83 -4.14
N HIS A 79 16.75 12.27 -5.08
CA HIS A 79 17.89 12.97 -5.68
C HIS A 79 17.44 14.27 -6.36
N ASP A 80 16.25 14.27 -6.96
CA ASP A 80 15.68 15.43 -7.65
C ASP A 80 14.97 16.41 -6.71
N GLY A 81 14.94 16.14 -5.39
CA GLY A 81 14.35 17.02 -4.39
C GLY A 81 12.82 16.92 -4.28
N ASN A 82 12.23 15.81 -4.71
CA ASN A 82 10.78 15.56 -4.73
C ASN A 82 10.34 14.48 -3.70
N PRO A 83 10.51 14.72 -2.38
CA PRO A 83 10.19 13.72 -1.36
C PRO A 83 8.69 13.41 -1.22
N GLU A 84 7.81 14.36 -1.54
CA GLU A 84 6.35 14.16 -1.53
C GLU A 84 5.91 13.15 -2.59
N GLU A 85 6.44 13.27 -3.81
CA GLU A 85 6.16 12.35 -4.90
C GLU A 85 6.69 10.94 -4.60
N ALA A 86 7.91 10.87 -4.02
CA ALA A 86 8.49 9.60 -3.59
C ALA A 86 7.63 8.89 -2.54
N LEU A 87 7.12 9.63 -1.56
CA LEU A 87 6.24 9.08 -0.52
C LEU A 87 4.91 8.59 -1.12
N GLU A 88 4.33 9.36 -2.05
CA GLU A 88 3.08 9.01 -2.71
C GLU A 88 3.22 7.77 -3.58
N LEU A 89 4.31 7.66 -4.35
CA LEU A 89 4.65 6.47 -5.14
C LEU A 89 4.72 5.21 -4.27
N LEU A 90 5.50 5.27 -3.18
CA LEU A 90 5.68 4.10 -2.30
C LEU A 90 4.40 3.75 -1.51
N THR A 91 3.57 4.74 -1.18
CA THR A 91 2.35 4.51 -0.40
C THR A 91 1.19 3.98 -1.26
N SER A 92 1.15 4.36 -2.53
CA SER A 92 0.11 3.93 -3.49
C SER A 92 0.40 2.57 -4.15
N ALA A 93 1.63 2.05 -3.99
CA ALA A 93 2.04 0.79 -4.59
C ALA A 93 1.17 -0.41 -4.10
N PRO A 94 0.53 -1.18 -5.01
CA PRO A 94 -0.27 -2.34 -4.64
C PRO A 94 0.63 -3.54 -4.28
N GLY A 95 0.35 -4.18 -3.13
CA GLY A 95 0.97 -5.47 -2.75
C GLY A 95 1.58 -5.49 -1.34
N ASN A 96 2.17 -6.64 -0.98
CA ASN A 96 2.87 -6.82 0.30
C ASN A 96 4.15 -5.96 0.30
N ARG A 97 4.19 -4.93 1.17
CA ARG A 97 5.32 -4.00 1.28
C ARG A 97 6.50 -4.74 1.91
N THR A 98 7.70 -4.53 1.38
CA THR A 98 8.91 -5.08 1.99
C THR A 98 9.34 -4.20 3.16
N LEU A 99 10.13 -4.77 4.08
CA LEU A 99 10.72 -4.00 5.17
C LEU A 99 11.54 -2.80 4.66
N GLU A 100 12.19 -2.92 3.49
CA GLU A 100 12.93 -1.81 2.87
C GLU A 100 11.99 -0.68 2.42
N THR A 101 10.86 -1.02 1.78
CA THR A 101 9.84 -0.04 1.40
C THR A 101 9.24 0.64 2.62
N GLU A 102 8.90 -0.12 3.66
CA GLU A 102 8.36 0.44 4.91
C GLU A 102 9.38 1.37 5.60
N ALA A 103 10.64 0.96 5.69
CA ALA A 103 11.69 1.79 6.26
C ALA A 103 11.87 3.10 5.47
N MET A 104 11.85 3.04 4.14
CA MET A 104 11.93 4.25 3.30
C MET A 104 10.74 5.18 3.51
N ILE A 105 9.52 4.63 3.59
CA ILE A 105 8.31 5.42 3.87
C ILE A 105 8.44 6.13 5.21
N GLU A 106 8.86 5.44 6.28
CA GLU A 106 8.99 6.06 7.59
C GLU A 106 10.10 7.11 7.65
N LEU A 107 11.23 6.90 6.94
CA LEU A 107 12.27 7.91 6.79
C LEU A 107 11.75 9.17 6.05
N LEU A 108 10.97 8.97 4.99
CA LEU A 108 10.36 10.08 4.25
C LEU A 108 9.35 10.84 5.10
N ARG A 109 8.50 10.12 5.84
CA ARG A 109 7.54 10.75 6.77
C ARG A 109 8.27 11.57 7.82
N ALA A 110 9.35 11.07 8.41
CA ALA A 110 10.16 11.82 9.38
C ALA A 110 10.80 13.08 8.76
N HIS A 111 11.38 12.96 7.56
CA HIS A 111 11.97 14.10 6.85
C HIS A 111 10.94 15.19 6.52
N LEU A 112 9.83 14.79 5.90
CA LEU A 112 8.73 15.68 5.52
C LEU A 112 8.05 16.29 6.75
N PHE A 113 7.93 15.55 7.86
CA PHE A 113 7.41 16.08 9.11
C PHE A 113 8.23 17.28 9.61
N GLY A 114 9.57 17.17 9.57
CA GLY A 114 10.46 18.28 9.90
C GLY A 114 10.22 19.48 9.00
N HIS A 115 10.19 19.24 7.68
CA HIS A 115 9.90 20.27 6.69
C HIS A 115 8.56 20.99 6.92
N TYR A 116 7.47 20.25 7.15
CA TYR A 116 6.16 20.84 7.41
C TYR A 116 6.14 21.65 8.69
N ARG A 117 6.75 21.16 9.77
CA ARG A 117 6.83 21.90 11.03
C ARG A 117 7.60 23.20 10.86
N ASP A 118 8.73 23.16 10.16
CA ASP A 118 9.57 24.34 9.96
C ASP A 118 8.87 25.36 9.03
N ALA A 119 8.15 24.89 8.01
CA ALA A 119 7.37 25.75 7.12
C ALA A 119 6.14 26.35 7.81
N LEU A 120 5.42 25.57 8.63
CA LEU A 120 4.23 26.02 9.36
C LEU A 120 4.58 26.92 10.55
N GLY A 121 5.77 26.79 11.14
CA GLY A 121 6.22 27.59 12.26
C GLY A 121 5.50 27.25 13.56
N ASP A 122 5.17 28.28 14.35
CA ASP A 122 4.44 28.09 15.60
C ASP A 122 2.99 27.66 15.33
N LEU A 123 2.59 26.52 15.91
CA LEU A 123 1.25 25.95 15.77
C LEU A 123 0.24 26.58 16.74
N SER A 124 0.65 27.58 17.53
CA SER A 124 -0.26 28.35 18.39
C SER A 124 -1.21 29.27 17.61
N GLY A 125 -0.91 29.55 16.34
CA GLY A 125 -1.73 30.38 15.47
C GLY A 125 -3.12 29.79 15.25
N VAL A 126 -4.13 30.68 15.19
CA VAL A 126 -5.52 30.30 14.92
C VAL A 126 -5.76 30.31 13.40
N PRO A 127 -6.01 29.15 12.77
CA PRO A 127 -6.24 29.08 11.34
C PRO A 127 -7.58 29.69 10.96
N ARG A 128 -7.63 30.28 9.77
CA ARG A 128 -8.86 30.75 9.12
C ARG A 128 -8.94 30.16 7.73
N VAL A 129 -10.13 29.78 7.31
CA VAL A 129 -10.37 29.44 5.90
C VAL A 129 -10.29 30.74 5.11
N ALA A 130 -9.38 30.80 4.14
CA ALA A 130 -9.26 31.95 3.25
C ALA A 130 -10.62 32.19 2.57
N SER A 131 -10.92 33.44 2.20
CA SER A 131 -12.18 33.80 1.53
C SER A 131 -12.25 33.23 0.11
N VAL A 132 -12.38 31.90 0.01
CA VAL A 132 -12.53 31.11 -1.20
C VAL A 132 -14.00 30.72 -1.28
N SER A 133 -14.62 30.84 -2.46
CA SER A 133 -16.01 30.40 -2.61
C SER A 133 -16.12 28.90 -2.36
N ALA A 134 -17.16 28.45 -1.66
CA ALA A 134 -17.38 27.03 -1.36
C ALA A 134 -17.40 26.14 -2.63
N ALA A 135 -17.77 26.71 -3.78
CA ALA A 135 -17.73 26.05 -5.09
C ALA A 135 -16.30 25.74 -5.57
N ASN A 136 -15.31 26.56 -5.21
CA ASN A 136 -13.90 26.33 -5.54
C ASN A 136 -13.21 25.31 -4.62
N LEU A 137 -13.76 25.06 -3.42
CA LEU A 137 -13.24 24.03 -2.53
C LEU A 137 -13.68 22.62 -2.97
N GLN A 138 -14.91 22.46 -3.47
CA GLN A 138 -15.41 21.18 -3.99
C GLN A 138 -14.73 20.73 -5.28
N SER A 139 -14.24 21.66 -6.11
CA SER A 139 -13.52 21.35 -7.35
C SER A 139 -12.04 20.99 -7.14
N ARG A 140 -11.50 21.28 -5.94
CA ARG A 140 -10.17 20.82 -5.52
C ARG A 140 -10.38 19.48 -4.84
N ASN A 141 -9.94 18.39 -5.46
CA ASN A 141 -10.10 17.03 -4.97
C ASN A 141 -9.36 16.81 -3.63
N LEU A 142 -9.95 17.29 -2.53
CA LEU A 142 -9.34 17.31 -1.21
C LEU A 142 -9.37 15.90 -0.61
N PRO A 143 -8.26 15.43 0.00
CA PRO A 143 -8.27 14.17 0.71
C PRO A 143 -9.21 14.24 1.93
N PRO A 144 -9.78 13.11 2.39
CA PRO A 144 -10.71 13.09 3.52
C PRO A 144 -10.16 13.77 4.78
N SER A 145 -8.85 13.63 5.03
CA SER A 145 -8.12 14.29 6.12
C SER A 145 -8.24 15.81 6.08
N ALA A 146 -8.11 16.42 4.91
CA ALA A 146 -8.21 17.86 4.73
C ALA A 146 -9.65 18.35 4.94
N GLY A 147 -10.65 17.65 4.38
CA GLY A 147 -12.06 17.99 4.58
C GLY A 147 -12.47 17.93 6.06
N PHE A 148 -11.99 16.92 6.80
CA PHE A 148 -12.23 16.81 8.23
C PHE A 148 -11.59 17.95 9.02
N LEU A 149 -10.31 18.27 8.77
CA LEU A 149 -9.65 19.41 9.42
C LEU A 149 -10.36 20.74 9.15
N LEU A 150 -10.77 20.99 7.89
CA LEU A 150 -11.54 22.19 7.53
C LEU A 150 -12.85 22.29 8.32
N SER A 151 -13.53 21.17 8.57
CA SER A 151 -14.78 21.14 9.33
C SER A 151 -14.61 21.55 10.80
N MET A 152 -13.40 21.46 11.34
CA MET A 152 -13.09 21.84 12.72
C MET A 152 -12.59 23.29 12.85
N ILE A 153 -12.32 23.99 11.74
CA ILE A 153 -11.84 25.37 11.80
C ILE A 153 -13.01 26.30 12.11
N ASP A 154 -13.09 26.69 13.37
CA ASP A 154 -14.06 27.66 13.91
C ASP A 154 -13.54 29.11 13.92
N GLY A 155 -12.26 29.30 13.58
CA GLY A 155 -11.58 30.60 13.63
C GLY A 155 -11.24 31.09 15.04
N MET A 156 -11.30 30.21 16.04
CA MET A 156 -11.00 30.48 17.46
C MET A 156 -10.02 29.48 18.07
N THR A 157 -9.98 28.23 17.58
CA THR A 157 -9.15 27.15 18.12
C THR A 157 -7.74 27.15 17.50
N PRO A 158 -6.65 27.13 18.31
CA PRO A 158 -5.28 27.04 17.81
C PRO A 158 -5.02 25.79 16.96
N LEU A 159 -4.10 25.89 16.00
CA LEU A 159 -3.77 24.77 15.12
C LEU A 159 -3.22 23.56 15.90
N SER A 160 -2.43 23.78 16.95
CA SER A 160 -1.93 22.73 17.85
C SER A 160 -3.06 21.90 18.45
N ASP A 161 -4.15 22.56 18.82
CA ASP A 161 -5.28 21.95 19.52
C ASP A 161 -6.18 21.23 18.52
N LEU A 162 -6.41 21.83 17.35
CA LEU A 162 -7.11 21.17 16.24
C LEU A 162 -6.41 19.86 15.83
N ILE A 163 -5.08 19.88 15.67
CA ILE A 163 -4.30 18.67 15.35
C ILE A 163 -4.45 17.63 16.47
N SER A 164 -4.38 18.06 17.73
CA SER A 164 -4.44 17.15 18.89
C SER A 164 -5.82 16.51 19.08
N VAL A 165 -6.90 17.27 18.87
CA VAL A 165 -8.29 16.83 19.07
C VAL A 165 -8.83 16.05 17.86
N SER A 166 -8.21 16.22 16.67
CA SER A 166 -8.62 15.53 15.44
C SER A 166 -8.61 14.00 15.53
N GLY A 167 -7.79 13.41 16.42
CA GLY A 167 -7.54 11.97 16.46
C GLY A 167 -6.79 11.41 15.24
N MET A 168 -6.33 12.28 14.33
CA MET A 168 -5.57 11.88 13.15
C MET A 168 -4.12 11.57 13.49
N ASP A 169 -3.49 10.76 12.64
CA ASP A 169 -2.03 10.65 12.63
C ASP A 169 -1.40 12.06 12.47
N ARG A 170 -0.44 12.39 13.33
CA ARG A 170 0.11 13.74 13.42
C ARG A 170 0.82 14.18 12.14
N PHE A 171 1.45 13.25 11.43
CA PHE A 171 2.07 13.52 10.14
C PHE A 171 1.00 13.84 9.09
N GLU A 172 -0.06 13.03 8.99
CA GLU A 172 -1.15 13.27 8.04
C GLU A 172 -1.90 14.58 8.33
N ALA A 173 -2.09 14.92 9.61
CA ALA A 173 -2.68 16.19 10.01
C ALA A 173 -1.82 17.38 9.56
N LEU A 174 -0.52 17.38 9.87
CA LEU A 174 0.39 18.45 9.46
C LEU A 174 0.56 18.53 7.94
N ARG A 175 0.68 17.40 7.25
CA ARG A 175 0.74 17.33 5.78
C ARG A 175 -0.51 17.95 5.15
N SER A 176 -1.69 17.65 5.70
CA SER A 176 -2.95 18.21 5.22
C SER A 176 -3.01 19.72 5.43
N VAL A 177 -2.60 20.21 6.62
CA VAL A 177 -2.55 21.66 6.92
C VAL A 177 -1.57 22.39 6.03
N PHE A 178 -0.36 21.85 5.86
CA PHE A 178 0.66 22.39 4.98
C PHE A 178 0.14 22.51 3.53
N ARG A 179 -0.42 21.43 2.97
CA ARG A 179 -0.98 21.44 1.61
C ARG A 179 -2.14 22.43 1.46
N MET A 180 -3.00 22.57 2.47
CA MET A 180 -4.09 23.55 2.44
C MET A 180 -3.56 25.00 2.47
N ARG A 181 -2.49 25.26 3.23
CA ARG A 181 -1.84 26.57 3.26
C ARG A 181 -1.18 26.89 1.92
N GLU A 182 -0.40 25.97 1.36
CA GLU A 182 0.23 26.13 0.03
C GLU A 182 -0.81 26.33 -1.07
N ALA A 183 -1.97 25.67 -0.95
CA ALA A 183 -3.09 25.83 -1.87
C ALA A 183 -3.86 27.16 -1.69
N GLY A 184 -3.54 27.97 -0.67
CA GLY A 184 -4.26 29.19 -0.32
C GLY A 184 -5.68 28.96 0.22
N ILE A 185 -5.95 27.76 0.75
CA ILE A 185 -7.24 27.41 1.37
C ILE A 185 -7.26 27.85 2.83
N LEU A 186 -6.09 27.81 3.49
CA LEU A 186 -5.94 28.08 4.91
C LEU A 186 -4.91 29.20 5.13
N GLU A 187 -5.32 30.19 5.92
CA GLU A 187 -4.47 31.28 6.39
C GLU A 187 -4.18 31.08 7.87
N LEU A 188 -2.93 31.25 8.28
CA LEU A 188 -2.52 31.24 9.68
C LEU A 188 -2.33 32.69 10.11
N ALA A 189 -3.08 33.12 11.13
CA ALA A 189 -2.80 34.39 11.78
C ALA A 189 -1.44 34.31 12.49
N ALA A 190 -0.60 35.32 12.27
CA ALA A 190 0.67 35.49 12.97
C ALA A 190 0.49 35.89 14.44
#